data_AF-A0A9J7KIV7-F1
#
_entry.id   AF-A0A9J7KIV7-F1
#
_cell.length_a   1.000
_cell.length_b   1.000
_cell.length_c   1.000
_cell.angle_alpha   90.00
_cell.angle_beta   90.00
_cell.angle_gamma   90.00
#
_symmetry.space_group_name_H-M   'P 1'
#
loop_
_entity.id
_entity.type
_entity.pdbx_description
1 polymer ?
#
loop_
_entity_poly.entity_id
_entity_poly.type
_entity_poly.pdbx_seq_one_letter_code
_entity_poly.pdbx_strand_id
1 'polypeptide(L)'
;MAYRLAHILTIVSSLIFHLSIFRWLAAPVMKKISPAFGKLSPKKQVVITNSVMALVHSVVVGGMSAYVFMYPGDVLPTTFWYDSPAVRHTACVFLGYTVADLLVMATQPAQYDLMMLVHHLMAVFGSMAGTVSGHSSPFLHIFMI
;
A
#
# COMPACT_ATOMS: atom_id res chain seq x y z
N MET A 1 -14.44 -16.71 6.88
CA MET A 1 -14.32 -16.85 5.41
C MET A 1 -12.85 -16.82 5.05
N ALA A 2 -12.32 -17.84 4.37
CA ALA A 2 -10.91 -17.88 3.95
C ALA A 2 -10.66 -16.89 2.79
N TYR A 3 -9.41 -16.47 2.60
CA TYR A 3 -9.03 -15.71 1.40
C TYR A 3 -9.41 -16.50 0.14
N ARG A 4 -10.24 -15.89 -0.72
CA ARG A 4 -10.43 -16.42 -2.07
C ARG A 4 -9.13 -16.25 -2.85
N LEU A 5 -8.90 -17.14 -3.82
CA LEU A 5 -7.71 -17.12 -4.67
C LEU A 5 -7.43 -15.72 -5.25
N ALA A 6 -8.48 -15.02 -5.69
CA ALA A 6 -8.39 -13.65 -6.21
C ALA A 6 -7.72 -12.67 -5.22
N HIS A 7 -8.06 -12.74 -3.93
CA HIS A 7 -7.46 -11.87 -2.91
C HIS A 7 -5.97 -12.16 -2.71
N ILE A 8 -5.60 -13.44 -2.65
CA ILE A 8 -4.21 -13.86 -2.52
C ILE A 8 -3.40 -13.37 -3.73
N LEU A 9 -3.95 -13.56 -4.94
CA LEU A 9 -3.33 -13.07 -6.16
C LEU A 9 -3.14 -11.55 -6.12
N THR A 10 -4.15 -10.78 -5.70
CA THR A 10 -4.03 -9.31 -5.56
C THR A 10 -2.95 -8.91 -4.57
N ILE A 11 -2.86 -9.54 -3.40
CA ILE A 11 -1.84 -9.25 -2.39
C ILE A 11 -0.44 -9.51 -2.96
N VAL A 12 -0.24 -10.69 -3.58
CA VAL A 12 1.05 -11.09 -4.16
C VAL A 12 1.43 -10.20 -5.34
N SER A 13 0.48 -9.88 -6.22
CA SER A 13 0.71 -8.96 -7.34
C SER A 13 1.07 -7.57 -6.85
N SER A 14 0.39 -7.03 -5.84
CA SER A 14 0.71 -5.74 -5.25
C SER A 14 2.10 -5.74 -4.62
N LEU A 15 2.46 -6.79 -3.87
CA LEU A 15 3.79 -6.96 -3.29
C LEU A 15 4.88 -6.93 -4.37
N ILE A 16 4.75 -7.75 -5.40
CA ILE A 16 5.73 -7.82 -6.50
C ILE A 16 5.80 -6.49 -7.23
N PHE A 17 4.66 -5.86 -7.52
CA PHE A 17 4.59 -4.58 -8.22
C PHE A 17 5.33 -3.47 -7.48
N HIS A 18 5.07 -3.29 -6.18
CA HIS A 18 5.73 -2.23 -5.39
C HIS A 18 7.22 -2.50 -5.21
N LEU A 19 7.62 -3.76 -4.96
CA LEU A 19 9.05 -4.12 -4.93
C LEU A 19 9.73 -3.88 -6.28
N SER A 20 9.03 -4.12 -7.39
CA SER A 20 9.53 -3.85 -8.75
C SER A 20 9.76 -2.35 -8.97
N ILE A 21 8.85 -1.51 -8.46
CA ILE A 21 9.00 -0.05 -8.50
C ILE A 21 10.27 0.35 -7.74
N PHE A 22 10.41 -0.08 -6.49
CA PHE A 22 11.55 0.26 -5.67
C PHE A 22 12.88 -0.22 -6.29
N ARG A 23 12.91 -1.46 -6.78
CA ARG A 23 14.14 -2.09 -7.26
C ARG A 23 14.60 -1.58 -8.63
N TRP A 24 13.66 -1.35 -9.56
CA TRP A 24 14.00 -1.17 -10.97
C TRP A 24 13.47 0.11 -11.60
N LEU A 25 12.35 0.67 -11.14
CA LEU A 25 11.70 1.78 -11.85
C LEU A 25 12.00 3.14 -11.23
N ALA A 26 11.89 3.26 -9.90
CA ALA A 26 11.93 4.54 -9.20
C ALA A 26 13.25 5.29 -9.42
N ALA A 27 14.41 4.65 -9.18
CA ALA A 27 15.70 5.33 -9.31
C ALA A 27 16.01 5.79 -10.76
N PRO A 28 15.81 4.96 -11.83
CA PRO A 28 16.00 5.42 -13.21
C PRO A 28 15.05 6.57 -13.61
N VAL A 29 13.78 6.50 -13.20
CA VAL A 29 12.81 7.55 -13.47
C VAL A 29 13.22 8.85 -12.77
N MET A 30 13.62 8.79 -11.50
CA MET A 30 14.06 9.97 -10.75
C MET A 30 15.33 10.60 -11.34
N LYS A 31 16.28 9.80 -11.83
CA LYS A 31 17.47 10.32 -12.54
C LYS A 31 17.11 11.07 -13.83
N LYS A 32 16.07 10.63 -14.55
CA LYS A 32 15.59 11.28 -15.78
C LYS A 32 14.84 12.58 -15.49
N ILE A 33 13.99 12.59 -14.46
CA ILE A 33 13.17 13.76 -14.09
C ILE A 33 14.02 14.84 -13.41
N SER A 34 14.95 14.43 -12.54
CA SER A 34 15.78 15.35 -11.76
C SER A 34 17.25 14.91 -11.76
N PRO A 35 18.13 15.56 -12.54
CA PRO A 35 19.57 15.29 -12.51
C PRO A 35 20.20 15.48 -11.11
N ALA A 36 19.56 16.29 -10.25
CA ALA A 36 19.99 16.48 -8.87
C ALA A 36 19.90 15.17 -8.04
N PHE A 37 18.96 14.28 -8.36
CA PHE A 37 18.84 12.98 -7.69
C PHE A 37 20.11 12.14 -7.82
N GLY A 38 20.75 12.16 -9.00
CA GLY A 38 22.00 11.44 -9.24
C GLY A 38 23.19 11.93 -8.41
N LYS A 39 23.12 13.16 -7.90
CA LYS A 39 24.17 13.78 -7.06
C LYS A 39 23.95 13.55 -5.57
N LEU A 40 22.83 12.96 -5.17
CA LEU A 40 22.52 12.69 -3.76
C LEU A 40 23.35 11.54 -3.21
N SER A 41 23.54 11.52 -1.89
CA SER A 41 24.16 10.39 -1.22
C SER A 41 23.32 9.11 -1.40
N PRO A 42 23.94 7.92 -1.43
CA PRO A 42 23.21 6.65 -1.61
C PRO A 42 22.06 6.46 -0.62
N LYS A 43 22.25 6.87 0.64
CA LYS A 43 21.19 6.84 1.67
C LYS A 43 19.97 7.67 1.27
N LYS A 44 20.19 8.91 0.80
CA LYS A 44 19.10 9.79 0.36
C LYS A 44 18.43 9.29 -0.92
N GLN A 45 19.18 8.67 -1.83
CA GLN A 45 18.61 8.05 -3.03
C GLN A 45 17.66 6.91 -2.65
N VAL A 46 18.02 6.07 -1.67
CA VAL A 46 17.15 5.00 -1.16
C VAL A 46 15.87 5.55 -0.55
N VAL A 47 15.96 6.60 0.29
CA VAL A 47 14.78 7.28 0.87
C VAL A 47 13.84 7.77 -0.21
N ILE A 48 14.35 8.53 -1.18
CA ILE A 48 13.51 9.09 -2.24
C ILE A 48 12.94 7.97 -3.13
N THR A 49 13.71 6.92 -3.41
CA THR A 49 13.22 5.75 -4.15
C THR A 49 12.04 5.10 -3.44
N ASN A 50 12.13 4.97 -2.11
CA ASN A 50 11.02 4.47 -1.30
C ASN A 50 9.82 5.43 -1.31
N SER A 51 10.06 6.74 -1.21
CA SER A 51 9.00 7.75 -1.30
C SER A 51 8.25 7.71 -2.64
N VAL A 52 8.91 7.36 -3.75
CA VAL A 52 8.24 7.17 -5.04
C VAL A 52 7.33 5.94 -5.02
N MET A 53 7.79 4.83 -4.45
CA MET A 53 6.95 3.64 -4.25
C MET A 53 5.72 3.96 -3.39
N ALA A 54 5.91 4.67 -2.28
CA ALA A 54 4.84 5.12 -1.40
C ALA A 54 3.86 6.07 -2.10
N LEU A 55 4.37 7.00 -2.92
CA LEU A 55 3.52 7.91 -3.70
C LEU A 55 2.63 7.14 -4.70
N VAL A 56 3.17 6.17 -5.42
CA VAL A 56 2.39 5.33 -6.35
C VAL A 56 1.30 4.58 -5.59
N HIS A 57 1.65 4.00 -4.44
CA HIS A 57 0.68 3.36 -3.56
C HIS A 57 -0.45 4.31 -3.14
N SER A 58 -0.11 5.51 -2.64
CA SER A 58 -1.08 6.50 -2.20
C SER A 58 -2.02 6.94 -3.32
N VAL A 59 -1.53 7.07 -4.55
CA VAL A 59 -2.38 7.39 -5.71
C VAL A 59 -3.35 6.25 -6.02
N VAL A 60 -2.88 5.00 -5.99
CA VAL A 60 -3.73 3.83 -6.29
C VAL A 60 -4.79 3.64 -5.20
N VAL A 61 -4.37 3.51 -3.95
CA VAL A 61 -5.30 3.26 -2.83
C VAL A 61 -6.16 4.47 -2.54
N GLY A 62 -5.59 5.68 -2.54
CA GLY A 62 -6.35 6.91 -2.37
C GLY A 62 -7.37 7.15 -3.49
N GLY A 63 -7.02 6.83 -4.74
CA GLY A 63 -7.95 6.88 -5.86
C GLY A 63 -9.11 5.89 -5.71
N MET A 64 -8.83 4.66 -5.29
CA MET A 64 -9.87 3.67 -4.99
C MET A 64 -10.75 4.09 -3.82
N SER A 65 -10.16 4.62 -2.74
CA SER A 65 -10.90 5.15 -1.59
C SER A 65 -11.80 6.31 -1.99
N ALA A 66 -11.29 7.26 -2.80
CA ALA A 66 -12.07 8.37 -3.32
C ALA A 66 -13.24 7.90 -4.19
N TYR A 67 -13.03 6.87 -5.02
CA TYR A 67 -14.10 6.26 -5.81
C TYR A 67 -15.20 5.65 -4.93
N VAL A 68 -14.83 4.84 -3.92
CA VAL A 68 -15.79 4.26 -2.96
C VAL A 68 -16.57 5.36 -2.23
N PHE A 69 -15.90 6.45 -1.85
CA PHE A 69 -16.52 7.58 -1.16
C PHE A 69 -17.49 8.36 -2.05
N MET A 70 -17.13 8.62 -3.31
CA MET A 70 -17.94 9.41 -4.24
C MET A 70 -19.14 8.64 -4.81
N TYR A 71 -19.04 7.31 -4.94
CA TYR A 71 -20.06 6.47 -5.58
C TYR A 71 -20.55 5.34 -4.66
N PRO A 72 -21.11 5.65 -3.47
CA PRO A 72 -21.52 4.63 -2.52
C PRO A 72 -22.61 3.69 -3.07
N GLY A 73 -23.51 4.19 -3.92
CA GLY A 73 -24.60 3.41 -4.51
C GLY A 73 -24.15 2.30 -5.46
N ASP A 74 -23.00 2.48 -6.13
CA ASP A 74 -22.46 1.50 -7.09
C ASP A 74 -21.56 0.45 -6.41
N VAL A 75 -21.11 0.74 -5.20
CA VAL A 75 -20.00 0.02 -4.55
C VAL A 75 -20.41 -0.64 -3.23
N LEU A 76 -21.50 -0.19 -2.61
CA LEU A 76 -22.07 -0.71 -1.38
C LEU A 76 -23.46 -1.32 -1.67
N PRO A 77 -23.54 -2.57 -2.15
CA PRO A 77 -24.81 -3.20 -2.49
C PRO A 77 -25.71 -3.48 -1.26
N THR A 78 -25.17 -3.31 -0.04
CA THR A 78 -25.93 -3.40 1.21
C THR A 78 -25.62 -2.20 2.11
N THR A 79 -26.53 -1.88 3.02
CA THR A 79 -26.45 -0.75 3.95
C THR A 79 -25.21 -0.76 4.86
N PHE A 80 -24.52 -1.91 4.95
CA PHE A 80 -23.27 -2.03 5.68
C PHE A 80 -22.09 -1.76 4.75
N TRP A 81 -21.40 -0.65 5.01
CA TRP A 81 -20.09 -0.30 4.43
C TRP A 81 -19.05 -1.43 4.55
N TYR A 82 -19.32 -2.38 5.46
CA TYR A 82 -18.38 -3.36 5.97
C TYR A 82 -18.11 -4.58 5.08
N ASP A 83 -18.91 -4.84 4.05
CA ASP A 83 -18.69 -5.96 3.11
C ASP A 83 -18.78 -5.52 1.65
N SER A 84 -17.98 -4.50 1.29
CA SER A 84 -17.81 -4.09 -0.11
C SER A 84 -16.66 -4.85 -0.78
N PRO A 85 -16.89 -5.50 -1.93
CA PRO A 85 -15.83 -6.10 -2.72
C PRO A 85 -14.71 -5.12 -3.10
N ALA A 86 -15.06 -3.85 -3.38
CA ALA A 86 -14.08 -2.82 -3.72
C ALA A 86 -13.17 -2.51 -2.53
N VAL A 87 -13.75 -2.29 -1.33
CA VAL A 87 -12.99 -2.04 -0.10
C VAL A 87 -12.07 -3.22 0.23
N ARG A 88 -12.56 -4.46 0.07
CA ARG A 88 -11.73 -5.66 0.29
C ARG A 88 -10.57 -5.75 -0.71
N HIS A 89 -10.80 -5.41 -1.97
CA HIS A 89 -9.75 -5.39 -2.98
C HIS A 89 -8.71 -4.30 -2.70
N THR A 90 -9.15 -3.10 -2.33
CA THR A 90 -8.24 -2.02 -1.92
C THR A 90 -7.41 -2.40 -0.70
N ALA A 91 -8.01 -3.06 0.31
CA ALA A 91 -7.29 -3.57 1.47
C ALA A 91 -6.26 -4.65 1.09
N CYS A 92 -6.53 -5.49 0.08
CA CYS A 92 -5.57 -6.45 -0.45
C CYS A 92 -4.37 -5.76 -1.14
N VAL A 93 -4.63 -4.71 -1.93
CA VAL A 93 -3.57 -3.89 -2.55
C VAL A 93 -2.72 -3.22 -1.48
N PHE A 94 -3.38 -2.62 -0.48
CA PHE A 94 -2.73 -1.95 0.63
C PHE A 94 -1.86 -2.92 1.44
N LEU A 95 -2.38 -4.10 1.81
CA LEU A 95 -1.61 -5.13 2.50
C LEU A 95 -0.35 -5.54 1.72
N GLY A 96 -0.47 -5.77 0.41
CA GLY A 96 0.68 -6.13 -0.44
C GLY A 96 1.76 -5.05 -0.46
N TYR A 97 1.36 -3.76 -0.53
CA TYR A 97 2.29 -2.64 -0.40
C TYR A 97 2.93 -2.55 0.98
N THR A 98 2.15 -2.65 2.06
CA THR A 98 2.68 -2.53 3.43
C THR A 98 3.71 -3.61 3.71
N VAL A 99 3.50 -4.83 3.21
CA VAL A 99 4.50 -5.91 3.28
C VAL A 99 5.75 -5.57 2.44
N ALA A 100 5.58 -4.98 1.25
CA ALA A 100 6.71 -4.52 0.44
C ALA A 100 7.55 -3.47 1.20
N ASP A 101 6.91 -2.46 1.81
CA ASP A 101 7.60 -1.40 2.54
C ASP A 101 8.30 -1.93 3.79
N LEU A 102 7.70 -2.89 4.50
CA LEU A 102 8.36 -3.61 5.59
C LEU A 102 9.62 -4.36 5.13
N LEU A 103 9.60 -5.01 3.97
CA LEU A 103 10.78 -5.65 3.40
C LEU A 103 11.85 -4.64 3.01
N VAL A 104 11.46 -3.48 2.47
CA VAL A 104 12.40 -2.40 2.17
C VAL A 104 13.02 -1.86 3.47
N MET A 105 12.22 -1.57 4.50
CA MET A 105 12.72 -1.14 5.82
C MET A 105 13.67 -2.16 6.46
N ALA A 106 13.36 -3.46 6.35
CA ALA A 106 14.19 -4.53 6.91
C ALA A 106 15.52 -4.70 6.16
N THR A 107 15.54 -4.44 4.84
CA THR A 107 16.73 -4.65 4.00
C THR A 107 17.56 -3.38 3.80
N GLN A 108 16.98 -2.20 4.03
CA GLN A 108 17.62 -0.90 3.84
C GLN A 108 17.72 -0.14 5.16
N PRO A 109 18.89 -0.12 5.82
CA PRO A 109 19.08 0.60 7.09
C PRO A 109 18.76 2.10 6.99
N ALA A 110 18.85 2.68 5.79
CA ALA A 110 18.49 4.07 5.54
C ALA A 110 16.98 4.36 5.63
N GLN A 111 16.12 3.34 5.64
CA GLN A 111 14.66 3.45 5.80
C GLN A 111 14.16 3.15 7.20
N TYR A 112 15.02 2.65 8.09
CA TYR A 112 14.57 2.25 9.42
C TYR A 112 14.12 3.47 10.24
N ASP A 113 12.86 3.45 10.65
CA ASP A 113 12.28 4.37 11.62
C ASP A 113 11.26 3.60 12.48
N LEU A 114 11.34 3.75 13.81
CA LEU A 114 10.52 2.96 14.74
C LEU A 114 9.03 3.31 14.64
N MET A 115 8.71 4.59 14.47
CA MET A 115 7.31 5.02 14.34
C MET A 115 6.71 4.47 13.05
N MET A 116 7.45 4.53 11.94
CA MET A 116 7.03 3.96 10.68
C MET A 116 6.90 2.43 10.75
N LEU A 117 7.81 1.74 11.44
CA LEU A 117 7.70 0.30 11.64
C LEU A 117 6.39 -0.06 12.38
N VAL A 118 6.10 0.61 13.49
CA VAL A 118 4.86 0.38 14.26
C VAL A 118 3.63 0.72 13.41
N HIS A 119 3.66 1.83 12.68
CA HIS A 119 2.59 2.21 11.73
C HIS A 119 2.31 1.09 10.72
N HIS A 120 3.35 0.54 10.10
CA HIS A 120 3.21 -0.53 9.11
C HIS A 120 2.73 -1.85 9.72
N LEU A 121 3.17 -2.19 10.94
CA LEU A 121 2.68 -3.38 11.64
C LEU A 121 1.18 -3.25 11.99
N MET A 122 0.75 -2.08 12.45
CA MET A 122 -0.67 -1.80 12.69
C MET A 122 -1.49 -1.84 11.39
N ALA A 123 -0.93 -1.31 10.30
CA ALA A 123 -1.53 -1.36 8.97
C ALA A 123 -1.71 -2.81 8.46
N VAL A 124 -0.70 -3.68 8.62
CA VAL A 124 -0.82 -5.11 8.31
C VAL A 124 -1.94 -5.74 9.13
N PHE A 125 -1.95 -5.51 10.46
CA PHE A 125 -2.98 -6.07 11.34
C PHE A 125 -4.39 -5.63 10.94
N GLY A 126 -4.60 -4.33 10.72
CA GLY A 126 -5.90 -3.78 10.31
C GLY A 126 -6.38 -4.34 8.96
N SER A 127 -5.46 -4.50 8.01
CA SER A 127 -5.75 -5.01 6.67
C SER A 127 -6.09 -6.50 6.69
N MET A 128 -5.33 -7.29 7.45
CA MET A 128 -5.61 -8.72 7.66
C MET A 128 -6.96 -8.91 8.35
N ALA A 129 -7.27 -8.09 9.35
CA ALA A 129 -8.58 -8.13 10.01
C ALA A 129 -9.71 -7.90 9.00
N GLY A 130 -9.71 -6.79 8.26
CA GLY A 130 -10.82 -6.49 7.35
C GLY A 130 -10.92 -7.38 6.10
N THR A 131 -9.82 -8.00 5.67
CA THR A 131 -9.86 -8.93 4.52
C THR A 131 -10.34 -10.34 4.90
N VAL A 132 -10.07 -10.80 6.15
CA VAL A 132 -10.42 -12.15 6.63
C VAL A 132 -11.81 -12.21 7.28
N SER A 133 -12.20 -11.22 8.09
CA SER A 133 -13.45 -11.29 8.86
C SER A 133 -14.70 -10.86 8.09
N GLY A 134 -14.57 -10.36 6.86
CA GLY A 134 -15.70 -9.89 6.04
C GLY A 134 -16.46 -8.71 6.66
N HIS A 135 -15.91 -8.13 7.71
CA HIS A 135 -16.31 -6.86 8.30
C HIS A 135 -15.07 -5.99 8.20
N SER A 136 -15.05 -4.98 7.32
CA SER A 136 -13.98 -3.99 7.38
C SER A 136 -14.01 -3.40 8.79
N SER A 137 -12.94 -3.62 9.55
CA SER A 137 -12.85 -3.04 10.88
C SER A 137 -12.90 -1.51 10.74
N PRO A 138 -13.54 -0.75 11.64
CA PRO A 138 -13.49 0.72 11.62
C PRO A 138 -12.04 1.25 11.61
N PHE A 139 -11.07 0.43 12.00
CA PHE A 139 -9.64 0.71 11.85
C PHE A 139 -9.18 0.88 10.39
N LEU A 140 -9.75 0.17 9.41
CA LEU A 140 -9.42 0.37 8.00
C LEU A 140 -9.81 1.76 7.50
N HIS A 141 -10.89 2.34 8.03
CA HIS A 141 -11.31 3.70 7.67
C HIS A 141 -10.33 4.77 8.18
N ILE A 142 -9.61 4.51 9.29
CA ILE A 142 -8.62 5.46 9.83
C ILE A 142 -7.33 5.47 8.99
N PHE A 143 -7.00 4.37 8.30
CA PHE A 143 -5.79 4.24 7.49
C PHE A 143 -6.02 4.41 5.98
N MET A 144 -7.27 4.44 5.52
CA MET A 144 -7.64 4.59 4.10
C MET A 144 -8.14 6.02 3.74
N ILE A 145 -8.20 6.92 4.73
CA ILE A 145 -8.43 8.37 4.61
C ILE A 145 -7.13 9.06 5.00
#